data_AF-A0A2X1Q0W0-F1
#
_entry.id   AF-A0A2X1Q0W0-F1
#
_cell.length_a   1.000
_cell.length_b   1.000
_cell.length_c   1.000
_cell.angle_alpha   90.00
_cell.angle_beta   90.00
_cell.angle_gamma   90.00
#
_symmetry.space_group_name_H-M   'P 1'
#
loop_
_entity.id
_entity.type
_entity.pdbx_description
1 polymer ?
#
loop_
_entity_poly.entity_id
_entity_poly.type
_entity_poly.pdbx_seq_one_letter_code
_entity_poly.pdbx_strand_id
1 'polypeptide(L)'
;MQLIALYYYLTTNKDSLCQIPKHAKLLILGSGPAGYTAAIYAARANLKPVLVTGLQQGGQLTTTDEIENWPGDFEMTTGSGLMQRMLQHAEKI
;
A
#
# COMPACT_ATOMS: atom_id res chain seq x y z
N MET A 1 -1.90 8.24 16.65
CA MET A 1 -0.68 7.47 16.32
C MET A 1 -0.69 6.07 16.99
N GLN A 2 -1.80 5.31 16.91
CA GLN A 2 -1.92 3.95 17.50
C GLN A 2 -2.87 3.00 16.73
N LEU A 3 -3.52 3.45 15.64
CA LEU A 3 -4.54 2.64 14.96
C LEU A 3 -3.99 1.65 13.91
N ILE A 4 -2.77 1.86 13.39
CA ILE A 4 -2.23 1.02 12.29
C ILE A 4 -1.67 -0.32 12.82
N ALA A 5 -1.12 -0.35 14.04
CA ALA A 5 -0.55 -1.57 14.62
C ALA A 5 -1.60 -2.63 15.02
N LEU A 6 -2.85 -2.23 15.28
CA LEU A 6 -3.90 -3.16 15.69
C LEU A 6 -4.43 -4.02 14.52
N TYR A 7 -4.29 -3.55 13.28
CA TYR A 7 -4.80 -4.27 12.10
C TYR A 7 -3.94 -5.50 11.72
N TYR A 8 -2.63 -5.46 12.03
CA TYR A 8 -1.72 -6.57 11.74
C TYR A 8 -1.87 -7.73 12.75
N TYR A 9 -2.18 -7.45 14.02
CA TYR A 9 -2.21 -8.48 15.08
C TYR A 9 -3.48 -9.34 15.07
N LEU A 10 -4.59 -8.84 14.52
CA LEU A 10 -5.88 -9.55 14.51
C LEU A 10 -6.02 -10.61 13.40
N THR A 11 -5.01 -10.80 12.54
CA THR A 11 -5.11 -11.75 11.42
C THR A 11 -4.46 -13.11 11.69
N THR A 12 -3.72 -13.27 12.80
CA THR A 12 -2.87 -14.45 13.01
C THR A 12 -3.29 -15.42 14.11
N ASN A 13 -4.40 -15.22 14.85
CA ASN A 13 -4.80 -16.23 15.84
C ASN A 13 -6.31 -16.27 16.15
N LYS A 14 -6.92 -17.41 15.79
CA LYS A 14 -8.19 -17.98 16.32
C LYS A 14 -9.49 -17.20 16.08
N ASP A 15 -9.95 -17.11 14.83
CA ASP A 15 -11.39 -17.01 14.52
C ASP A 15 -11.67 -17.57 13.11
N SER A 16 -11.70 -18.89 13.02
CA SER A 16 -11.83 -19.63 11.76
C SER A 16 -13.27 -20.08 11.46
N LEU A 17 -14.32 -19.33 11.86
CA LEU A 17 -15.71 -19.78 11.62
C LEU A 17 -16.72 -18.76 11.06
N CYS A 18 -16.35 -17.49 10.87
CA CYS A 18 -17.15 -16.59 10.02
C CYS A 18 -16.29 -15.41 9.57
N GLN A 19 -15.57 -15.56 8.46
CA GLN A 19 -15.09 -14.38 7.75
C GLN A 19 -16.30 -13.70 7.14
N ILE A 20 -16.90 -12.77 7.87
CA ILE A 20 -17.90 -11.87 7.29
C ILE A 20 -17.22 -11.25 6.06
N PRO A 21 -17.76 -11.45 4.85
CA PRO A 21 -17.09 -11.01 3.64
C PRO A 21 -16.90 -9.49 3.73
N LYS A 22 -15.64 -9.05 3.70
CA LYS A 22 -15.32 -7.62 3.70
C LYS A 22 -15.67 -7.04 2.34
N HIS A 23 -16.83 -6.39 2.25
CA HIS A 23 -17.22 -5.67 1.05
C HIS A 23 -16.40 -4.38 0.91
N ALA A 24 -15.81 -4.18 -0.27
CA ALA A 24 -15.11 -2.97 -0.64
C ALA A 24 -15.69 -2.43 -1.95
N LYS A 25 -15.96 -1.12 -2.01
CA LYS A 25 -16.42 -0.46 -3.24
C LYS A 25 -15.36 -0.53 -4.34
N LEU A 26 -14.09 -0.49 -3.94
CA LEU A 26 -12.94 -0.72 -4.80
C LEU A 26 -11.89 -1.53 -4.04
N LEU A 27 -11.46 -2.63 -4.64
CA LEU A 27 -10.39 -3.48 -4.14
C LEU A 27 -9.19 -3.37 -5.10
N ILE A 28 -8.02 -3.08 -4.57
CA ILE A 28 -6.76 -2.97 -5.31
C ILE A 28 -5.86 -4.11 -4.86
N LEU A 29 -5.36 -4.89 -5.81
CA LEU A 29 -4.47 -6.01 -5.55
C LEU A 29 -3.06 -5.65 -6.01
N GLY A 30 -2.16 -5.50 -5.05
CA GLY A 30 -0.76 -5.14 -5.27
C GLY A 30 -0.40 -3.78 -4.66
N SER A 31 0.81 -3.72 -4.11
CA SER A 31 1.38 -2.55 -3.43
C SER A 31 2.60 -1.98 -4.15
N GLY A 32 2.69 -2.18 -5.46
CA GLY A 32 3.68 -1.49 -6.28
C GLY A 32 3.27 -0.03 -6.57
N PRO A 33 4.01 0.66 -7.45
CA PRO A 33 3.68 2.03 -7.83
C PRO A 33 2.28 2.16 -8.43
N ALA A 34 1.87 1.22 -9.28
CA ALA A 34 0.53 1.21 -9.88
C ALA A 34 -0.59 1.11 -8.82
N GLY A 35 -0.42 0.24 -7.82
CA GLY A 35 -1.40 0.03 -6.76
C GLY A 35 -1.53 1.25 -5.85
N TYR A 36 -0.40 1.83 -5.43
CA TYR A 36 -0.42 3.05 -4.62
C TYR A 36 -0.99 4.25 -5.37
N THR A 37 -0.64 4.45 -6.64
CA THR A 37 -1.25 5.52 -7.45
C THR A 37 -2.76 5.33 -7.58
N ALA A 38 -3.23 4.12 -7.87
CA ALA A 38 -4.67 3.83 -7.92
C ALA A 38 -5.37 4.11 -6.57
N ALA A 39 -4.75 3.73 -5.46
CA ALA A 39 -5.28 3.96 -4.12
C ALA A 39 -5.39 5.46 -3.80
N ILE A 40 -4.36 6.25 -4.11
CA ILE A 40 -4.36 7.70 -3.91
C ILE A 40 -5.53 8.34 -4.67
N TYR A 41 -5.67 8.05 -5.97
CA TYR A 41 -6.75 8.64 -6.77
C TYR A 41 -8.14 8.17 -6.32
N ALA A 42 -8.29 6.90 -5.95
CA ALA A 42 -9.55 6.37 -5.44
C ALA A 42 -9.94 6.95 -4.07
N ALA A 43 -8.96 7.15 -3.18
CA ALA A 43 -9.17 7.79 -1.89
C ALA A 43 -9.60 9.25 -2.07
N ARG A 44 -8.97 9.99 -2.98
CA ARG A 44 -9.39 11.36 -3.36
C ARG A 44 -10.80 11.42 -3.94
N ALA A 45 -11.24 10.38 -4.63
CA ALA A 45 -12.61 10.24 -5.14
C ALA A 45 -13.61 9.75 -4.08
N ASN A 46 -13.23 9.72 -2.80
CA ASN A 46 -14.05 9.25 -1.67
C ASN A 46 -14.55 7.79 -1.83
N LEU A 47 -13.81 6.94 -2.56
CA LEU A 47 -14.21 5.55 -2.81
C LEU A 47 -13.82 4.60 -1.68
N LYS A 48 -13.04 5.06 -0.68
CA LYS A 48 -12.53 4.26 0.44
C LYS A 48 -11.91 2.93 -0.04
N PRO A 49 -10.87 2.99 -0.88
CA PRO A 49 -10.28 1.79 -1.48
C PRO A 49 -9.69 0.87 -0.41
N VAL A 50 -9.78 -0.43 -0.64
CA VAL A 50 -9.03 -1.43 0.13
C VAL A 50 -7.87 -1.89 -0.73
N LEU A 51 -6.64 -1.74 -0.25
CA LEU A 51 -5.44 -2.21 -0.93
C LEU A 51 -4.90 -3.46 -0.23
N VAL A 52 -4.69 -4.53 -0.99
CA VAL A 52 -4.05 -5.76 -0.52
C VAL A 52 -2.63 -5.77 -1.03
N THR A 53 -1.67 -5.79 -0.11
CA THR A 53 -0.25 -5.58 -0.45
C THR A 53 0.37 -6.76 -1.18
N GLY A 54 -0.13 -7.97 -0.94
CA GLY A 54 0.52 -9.22 -1.34
C GLY A 54 1.68 -9.57 -0.41
N LEU A 55 2.47 -10.58 -0.78
CA LEU A 55 3.61 -11.04 0.01
C LEU A 55 4.77 -10.03 0.03
N GLN A 56 4.93 -9.26 -1.04
CA GLN A 56 6.01 -8.29 -1.20
C GLN A 56 5.42 -6.87 -1.23
N GLN A 57 5.43 -6.22 -0.07
CA GLN A 57 5.00 -4.82 0.02
C GLN A 57 5.95 -3.91 -0.77
N GLY A 58 5.41 -3.01 -1.58
CA GLY A 58 6.22 -2.13 -2.46
C GLY A 58 6.55 -2.75 -3.84
N GLY A 59 6.24 -4.02 -4.05
CA GLY A 59 6.51 -4.71 -5.32
C GLY A 59 8.00 -4.78 -5.67
N GLN A 60 8.31 -4.90 -6.97
CA GLN A 60 9.66 -5.14 -7.46
C GLN A 60 10.65 -3.99 -7.19
N LEU A 61 10.16 -2.77 -6.93
CA LEU A 61 11.05 -1.64 -6.64
C LEU A 61 11.74 -1.79 -5.27
N THR A 62 11.27 -2.65 -4.38
CA THR A 62 11.96 -2.86 -3.09
C THR A 62 13.22 -3.71 -3.21
N THR A 63 13.44 -4.38 -4.35
CA THR A 63 14.63 -5.21 -4.59
C THR A 63 15.72 -4.50 -5.39
N THR A 64 15.50 -3.24 -5.77
CA THR A 64 16.54 -2.42 -6.41
C THR A 64 17.08 -1.40 -5.41
N ASP A 65 18.38 -1.16 -5.47
CA ASP A 65 19.05 -0.19 -4.60
C ASP A 65 18.69 1.22 -5.05
N GLU A 66 19.04 1.61 -6.26
CA GLU A 66 18.85 2.98 -6.79
C GLU A 66 17.88 3.03 -7.98
N ILE A 67 17.16 4.15 -8.08
CA ILE A 67 16.26 4.49 -9.18
C ILE A 67 16.62 5.90 -9.66
N GLU A 68 17.10 6.00 -10.90
CA GLU A 68 17.53 7.27 -11.50
C GLU A 68 16.52 7.86 -12.49
N ASN A 69 15.52 7.07 -12.89
CA ASN A 69 14.57 7.42 -13.94
C ASN A 69 13.15 7.71 -13.42
N TRP A 70 13.00 7.97 -12.12
CA TRP A 70 11.73 8.38 -11.55
C TRP A 70 11.53 9.89 -11.70
N PRO A 71 10.58 10.36 -12.52
CA PRO A 71 10.38 11.79 -12.72
C PRO A 71 9.92 12.47 -11.42
N GLY A 72 10.60 13.55 -11.05
CA GLY A 72 10.32 14.32 -9.83
C GLY A 72 11.33 14.08 -8.70
N ASP A 73 12.18 13.07 -8.83
CA ASP A 73 13.35 12.88 -7.96
C ASP A 73 14.63 13.12 -8.75
N PHE A 74 15.28 14.26 -8.48
CA PHE A 74 16.54 14.64 -9.12
C PHE A 74 17.77 14.20 -8.30
N GLU A 75 17.55 13.79 -7.05
CA GLU A 75 18.57 13.21 -6.17
C GLU A 75 18.50 11.68 -6.21
N MET A 76 19.54 11.06 -5.65
CA MET A 76 19.63 9.61 -5.50
C MET A 76 18.43 9.08 -4.69
N THR A 77 17.56 8.34 -5.37
CA THR A 77 16.35 7.75 -4.77
C THR A 77 16.49 6.25 -4.71
N THR A 78 16.28 5.69 -3.52
CA THR A 78 16.25 4.23 -3.38
C THR A 78 14.87 3.67 -3.70
N GLY A 79 14.82 2.44 -4.23
CA GLY A 79 13.54 1.83 -4.58
C GLY A 79 12.63 1.59 -3.37
N SER A 80 13.21 1.15 -2.25
CA SER A 80 12.51 1.07 -0.97
C SER A 80 12.05 2.45 -0.45
N GLY A 81 12.88 3.49 -0.59
CA GLY A 81 12.54 4.86 -0.19
C GLY A 81 11.38 5.44 -1.00
N LEU A 82 11.35 5.21 -2.31
CA LEU A 82 10.25 5.61 -3.18
C LEU A 82 8.93 4.93 -2.78
N MET A 83 8.95 3.61 -2.56
CA MET A 83 7.75 2.86 -2.15
C MET A 83 7.23 3.26 -0.78
N GLN A 84 8.11 3.61 0.15
CA GLN A 84 7.71 4.12 1.45
C GLN A 84 6.99 5.48 1.33
N ARG A 85 7.49 6.38 0.48
CA ARG A 85 6.81 7.68 0.22
C ARG A 85 5.44 7.48 -0.42
N MET A 86 5.30 6.52 -1.33
CA MET A 86 4.01 6.21 -1.95
C MET A 86 2.99 5.64 -0.96
N LEU A 87 3.43 4.73 -0.08
CA LEU A 87 2.60 4.21 1.01
C LEU A 87 2.11 5.34 1.91
N GLN A 88 3.02 6.19 2.40
CA GLN A 88 2.68 7.32 3.25
C GLN A 88 1.70 8.29 2.58
N HIS A 89 1.82 8.51 1.27
CA HIS A 89 0.87 9.32 0.52
C HIS A 89 -0.51 8.65 0.46
N ALA A 90 -0.57 7.34 0.19
CA ALA A 90 -1.81 6.58 0.16
C ALA A 90 -2.51 6.53 1.53
N GLU A 91 -1.77 6.51 2.64
CA GLU A 91 -2.32 6.50 4.00
C GLU A 91 -2.77 7.89 4.50
N LYS A 92 -2.21 8.96 3.95
CA LYS A 92 -2.50 10.35 4.37
C LYS A 92 -3.76 10.93 3.74
N ILE A 93 -4.14 10.44 2.56
CA ILE A 93 -5.33 10.88 1.80
C ILE A 93 -6.59 10.27 2.41
#